data_AF-A0A8J2XBJ9-F1
#
_entry.id   AF-A0A8J2XBJ9-F1
#
_cell.length_a   1.000
_cell.length_b   1.000
_cell.length_c   1.000
_cell.angle_alpha   90.00
_cell.angle_beta   90.00
_cell.angle_gamma   90.00
#
_symmetry.space_group_name_H-M   'P 1'
#
loop_
_entity.id
_entity.type
_entity.pdbx_description
1 polymer ?
#
loop_
_entity_poly.entity_id
_entity_poly.type
_entity_poly.pdbx_seq_one_letter_code
_entity_poly.pdbx_strand_id
1 'polypeptide(L)'
;MTIGIWMLGDQLWLEPAAKKSCSQNPKITPVILIESCNHIKERWYHRQKVVLVWSAMRHFAEELKQSGYRVSYEKADDFLTPLQNWIKREKITELRVMTPNDRPFLKLIQELKLNCKITLIPNNHFLWSTDEFKTWAKTRKRLLLEDFYREGRKRFKVLMNGKDPIGGKWNFDKENRKPPKGELKTPKPIWFEPDEITLEVIETVNKFDFPLYGNIQPFRWGVTRQQALIILEHFIQHNLATFGPYQDAMITGEETMWQV
;
A
#
# COMPACT_ATOMS: atom_id res chain seq x y z
N MET A 1 26.11 -7.34 15.60
CA MET A 1 25.40 -7.45 14.31
C MET A 1 24.43 -6.28 14.26
N THR A 2 24.58 -5.38 13.29
CA THR A 2 23.71 -4.21 13.14
C THR A 2 22.71 -4.50 12.02
N ILE A 3 21.43 -4.40 12.34
CA ILE A 3 20.33 -4.63 11.39
C ILE A 3 19.87 -3.26 10.87
N GLY A 4 19.70 -3.12 9.57
CA GLY A 4 19.02 -2.00 8.95
C GLY A 4 17.72 -2.47 8.28
N ILE A 5 16.69 -1.63 8.29
CA ILE A 5 15.43 -1.89 7.60
C ILE A 5 15.31 -0.96 6.38
N TRP A 6 15.14 -1.52 5.19
CA TRP A 6 14.70 -0.74 4.03
C TRP A 6 13.20 -0.92 3.87
N MET A 7 12.46 0.19 3.94
CA MET A 7 11.02 0.24 3.80
C MET A 7 10.63 0.80 2.42
N LEU A 8 9.76 0.08 1.72
CA LEU A 8 9.31 0.45 0.38
C LEU A 8 8.06 1.35 0.43
N GLY A 9 7.78 2.05 -0.67
CA GLY A 9 6.68 3.01 -0.76
C GLY A 9 5.27 2.40 -0.63
N ASP A 10 5.12 1.08 -0.76
CA ASP A 10 3.87 0.34 -0.52
C ASP A 10 3.82 -0.33 0.87
N GLN A 11 4.77 0.00 1.75
CA GLN A 11 4.97 -0.63 3.07
C GLN A 11 4.85 0.36 4.23
N LEU A 12 4.15 1.48 4.01
CA LEU A 12 4.04 2.62 4.92
C LEU A 12 3.07 2.35 6.07
N TRP A 13 3.56 1.57 7.04
CA TRP A 13 2.84 1.20 8.23
C TRP A 13 3.80 1.13 9.41
N LEU A 14 3.31 1.34 10.63
CA LEU A 14 4.12 1.27 11.84
C LEU A 14 4.57 -0.16 12.17
N GLU A 15 3.87 -1.19 11.71
CA GLU A 15 4.10 -2.57 12.14
C GLU A 15 4.44 -3.57 11.01
N PRO A 16 5.27 -3.20 10.01
CA PRO A 16 5.61 -4.07 8.88
C PRO A 16 6.50 -5.20 9.39
N ALA A 17 6.38 -6.37 8.77
CA ALA A 17 7.05 -7.59 9.25
C ALA A 17 8.57 -7.41 9.41
N ALA A 18 9.21 -6.68 8.49
CA ALA A 18 10.65 -6.42 8.55
C ALA A 18 11.06 -5.69 9.84
N LYS A 19 10.25 -4.72 10.30
CA LYS A 19 10.48 -4.03 11.57
C LYS A 19 10.24 -4.95 12.77
N LYS A 20 9.15 -5.73 12.76
CA LYS A 20 8.84 -6.70 13.83
C LYS A 20 9.88 -7.80 13.99
N SER A 21 10.62 -8.10 12.93
CA SER A 21 11.65 -9.14 12.97
C SER A 21 12.86 -8.78 13.86
N CYS A 22 13.02 -7.51 14.25
CA CYS A 22 14.12 -7.06 15.08
C CYS A 22 13.86 -7.37 16.57
N SER A 23 14.76 -8.11 17.21
CA SER A 23 14.69 -8.48 18.64
C SER A 23 15.20 -7.38 19.58
N GLN A 24 15.87 -6.36 19.04
CA GLN A 24 16.34 -5.19 19.78
C GLN A 24 15.25 -4.10 19.81
N ASN A 25 15.41 -3.10 20.70
CA ASN A 25 14.52 -1.94 20.78
C ASN A 25 14.29 -1.35 19.37
N PRO A 26 13.06 -1.42 18.83
CA PRO A 26 12.77 -1.01 17.45
C PRO A 26 13.17 0.44 17.14
N LYS A 27 13.25 1.29 18.17
CA LYS A 27 13.66 2.70 18.04
C LYS A 27 15.14 2.88 17.71
N ILE A 28 15.99 1.89 18.01
CA ILE A 28 17.44 1.93 17.75
C ILE A 28 17.77 1.41 16.35
N THR A 29 16.92 0.53 15.79
CA THR A 29 17.13 -0.03 14.45
C THR A 29 16.99 1.07 13.39
N PRO A 30 18.05 1.35 12.60
CA PRO A 30 17.98 2.36 11.54
C PRO A 30 17.03 1.88 10.43
N VAL A 31 16.19 2.80 9.97
CA VAL A 31 15.23 2.63 8.86
C VAL A 31 15.64 3.56 7.72
N ILE A 32 15.54 3.10 6.48
CA ILE A 32 15.71 3.92 5.28
C ILE A 32 14.48 3.85 4.37
N LEU A 33 14.08 5.00 3.84
CA LEU A 33 13.15 5.15 2.71
C LEU A 33 13.87 5.86 1.57
N ILE A 34 13.60 5.47 0.32
CA ILE A 34 14.32 5.98 -0.86
C ILE A 34 13.31 6.32 -1.96
N GLU A 35 13.28 7.57 -2.40
CA GLU A 35 12.68 7.98 -3.67
C GLU A 35 13.69 7.72 -4.78
N SER A 36 13.39 6.82 -5.72
CA SER A 36 14.25 6.53 -6.88
C SER A 36 13.62 7.04 -8.17
N CYS A 37 14.31 7.96 -8.86
CA CYS A 37 13.91 8.44 -10.19
C CYS A 37 13.96 7.32 -11.23
N ASN A 38 14.97 6.45 -11.20
CA ASN A 38 15.08 5.32 -12.14
C ASN A 38 13.92 4.35 -12.00
N HIS A 39 13.44 4.11 -10.77
CA HIS A 39 12.30 3.22 -10.55
C HIS A 39 11.01 3.76 -11.16
N ILE A 40 10.74 5.06 -11.05
CA ILE A 40 9.55 5.66 -11.65
C ILE A 40 9.65 5.82 -13.18
N LYS A 41 10.85 5.64 -13.77
CA LYS A 41 11.06 5.58 -15.23
C LYS A 41 10.77 4.19 -15.81
N GLU A 42 10.71 3.13 -14.99
CA GLU A 42 10.49 1.75 -15.47
C GLU A 42 9.12 1.54 -16.11
N ARG A 43 8.13 2.37 -15.76
CA ARG A 43 6.77 2.31 -16.29
C ARG A 43 6.24 3.70 -16.51
N TRP A 44 5.29 3.82 -17.43
CA TRP A 44 4.58 5.06 -17.64
C TRP A 44 3.56 5.24 -16.51
N TYR A 45 3.96 5.90 -15.42
CA TYR A 45 3.10 6.15 -14.25
C TYR A 45 2.28 7.44 -14.40
N HIS A 46 1.09 7.45 -13.80
CA HIS A 46 0.29 8.67 -13.69
C HIS A 46 0.98 9.64 -12.73
N ARG A 47 1.02 10.94 -13.05
CA ARG A 47 1.69 11.95 -12.21
C ARG A 47 1.15 11.97 -10.78
N GLN A 48 -0.18 11.92 -10.59
CA GLN A 48 -0.76 11.83 -9.24
C GLN A 48 -0.35 10.57 -8.48
N LYS A 49 -0.10 9.43 -9.14
CA LYS A 49 0.35 8.22 -8.45
C LYS A 49 1.75 8.42 -7.87
N VAL A 50 2.64 9.06 -8.62
CA VAL A 50 3.99 9.38 -8.13
C VAL A 50 3.90 10.35 -6.95
N VAL A 51 3.08 11.41 -7.07
CA VAL A 51 2.86 12.37 -5.97
C VAL A 51 2.29 11.68 -4.73
N LEU A 52 1.29 10.82 -4.89
CA LEU A 52 0.66 10.07 -3.79
C LEU A 52 1.68 9.21 -3.04
N VAL A 53 2.45 8.39 -3.75
CA VAL A 53 3.41 7.48 -3.12
C VAL A 53 4.53 8.26 -2.45
N TRP A 54 5.15 9.23 -3.13
CA TRP A 54 6.26 9.98 -2.55
C TRP A 54 5.84 10.91 -1.42
N SER A 55 4.68 11.58 -1.54
CA SER A 55 4.14 12.36 -0.43
C SER A 55 3.85 11.47 0.77
N ALA A 56 3.20 10.32 0.58
CA ALA A 56 2.95 9.38 1.67
C ALA A 56 4.25 8.86 2.31
N MET A 57 5.29 8.58 1.51
CA MET A 57 6.60 8.18 2.01
C MET A 57 7.24 9.26 2.89
N ARG A 58 7.22 10.52 2.46
CA ARG A 58 7.76 11.65 3.24
C ARG A 58 7.00 11.85 4.54
N HIS A 59 5.68 11.86 4.49
CA HIS A 59 4.83 11.95 5.69
C HIS A 59 5.09 10.81 6.67
N PHE A 60 5.19 9.58 6.15
CA PHE A 60 5.44 8.42 6.99
C PHE A 60 6.85 8.44 7.60
N ALA A 61 7.84 8.96 6.90
CA ALA A 61 9.18 9.18 7.44
C ALA A 61 9.16 10.16 8.63
N GLU A 62 8.39 11.24 8.54
CA GLU A 62 8.18 12.17 9.66
C GLU A 62 7.40 11.54 10.81
N GLU A 63 6.35 10.77 10.53
CA GLU A 63 5.59 10.01 11.55
C GLU A 63 6.52 9.06 12.33
N LEU A 64 7.42 8.36 11.63
CA LEU A 64 8.42 7.51 12.25
C LEU A 64 9.43 8.32 13.09
N LYS A 65 9.95 9.44 12.60
CA LYS A 65 10.87 10.29 13.38
C LYS A 65 10.21 10.80 14.66
N GLN A 66 8.98 11.29 14.57
CA GLN A 66 8.18 11.77 15.71
C GLN A 66 7.90 10.64 16.71
N SER A 67 7.75 9.41 16.23
CA SER A 67 7.61 8.21 17.07
C SER A 67 8.94 7.74 17.71
N GLY A 68 10.06 8.41 17.42
CA GLY A 68 11.38 8.18 17.98
C GLY A 68 12.23 7.15 17.23
N TYR A 69 11.92 6.85 15.96
CA TYR A 69 12.73 5.95 15.13
C TYR A 69 13.91 6.69 14.49
N ARG A 70 15.02 5.97 14.27
CA ARG A 70 16.17 6.46 13.49
C ARG A 70 15.89 6.30 12.00
N VAL A 71 15.43 7.37 11.34
CA VAL A 71 15.02 7.34 9.93
C VAL A 71 16.02 8.10 9.04
N SER A 72 16.49 7.46 7.98
CA SER A 72 17.14 8.09 6.82
C SER A 72 16.14 8.19 5.67
N TYR A 73 16.05 9.34 5.02
CA TYR A 73 15.20 9.55 3.85
C TYR A 73 16.07 10.06 2.72
N GLU A 74 16.18 9.30 1.63
CA GLU A 74 17.07 9.62 0.52
C GLU A 74 16.24 9.90 -0.74
N LYS A 75 16.55 11.00 -1.43
CA LYS A 75 16.06 11.31 -2.77
C LYS A 75 17.23 11.05 -3.72
N ALA A 76 17.11 10.07 -4.62
CA ALA A 76 18.22 9.60 -5.43
C ALA A 76 17.78 9.14 -6.83
N ASP A 77 18.73 8.97 -7.74
CA ASP A 77 18.45 8.37 -9.04
C ASP A 77 18.16 6.87 -8.89
N ASP A 78 18.95 6.15 -8.09
CA ASP A 78 18.89 4.71 -7.92
C ASP A 78 18.76 4.30 -6.44
N PHE A 79 18.54 3.00 -6.19
CA PHE A 79 18.50 2.44 -4.83
C PHE A 79 19.87 2.00 -4.30
N LEU A 80 20.80 1.62 -5.17
CA LEU A 80 22.08 1.01 -4.81
C LEU A 80 22.99 2.00 -4.08
N THR A 81 23.18 3.18 -4.65
CA THR A 81 24.05 4.25 -4.14
C THR A 81 23.66 4.69 -2.72
N PRO A 82 22.41 5.10 -2.44
CA PRO A 82 22.00 5.46 -1.08
C PRO A 82 22.09 4.28 -0.10
N LEU A 83 21.76 3.06 -0.52
CA LEU A 83 21.88 1.88 0.34
C LEU A 83 23.34 1.59 0.72
N GLN A 84 24.28 1.62 -0.23
CA GLN A 84 25.71 1.40 0.04
C GLN A 84 26.27 2.44 1.03
N ASN A 85 25.94 3.72 0.81
CA ASN A 85 26.35 4.80 1.69
C ASN A 85 25.77 4.65 3.10
N TRP A 86 24.48 4.33 3.19
CA TRP A 86 23.79 4.12 4.45
C TRP A 86 24.32 2.91 5.22
N ILE A 87 24.55 1.78 4.53
CA ILE A 87 25.12 0.56 5.13
C ILE A 87 26.51 0.84 5.72
N LYS A 88 27.36 1.57 4.99
CA LYS A 88 28.69 1.95 5.47
C LYS A 88 28.61 2.89 6.68
N ARG A 89 27.76 3.91 6.62
CA ARG A 89 27.54 4.91 7.68
C ARG A 89 27.05 4.27 8.99
N GLU A 90 26.02 3.43 8.88
CA GLU A 90 25.37 2.80 10.04
C GLU A 90 26.04 1.48 10.46
N LYS A 91 27.09 1.04 9.74
CA LYS A 91 27.79 -0.24 9.97
C LYS A 91 26.82 -1.43 9.92
N ILE A 92 25.88 -1.42 8.99
CA ILE A 92 24.84 -2.46 8.83
C ILE A 92 25.49 -3.75 8.32
N THR A 93 25.24 -4.85 9.04
CA THR A 93 25.69 -6.20 8.66
C THR A 93 24.57 -7.04 8.05
N GLU A 94 23.31 -6.66 8.30
CA GLU A 94 22.12 -7.30 7.74
C GLU A 94 21.09 -6.23 7.32
N LEU A 95 20.73 -6.20 6.04
CA LEU A 95 19.62 -5.42 5.50
C LEU A 95 18.36 -6.28 5.46
N ARG A 96 17.31 -5.85 6.17
CA ARG A 96 16.00 -6.49 6.14
C ARG A 96 15.02 -5.68 5.30
N VAL A 97 14.30 -6.38 4.44
CA VAL A 97 13.28 -5.79 3.57
C VAL A 97 12.05 -6.68 3.65
N MET A 98 10.87 -6.09 3.81
CA MET A 98 9.65 -6.88 3.67
C MET A 98 9.49 -7.23 2.19
N THR A 99 9.17 -8.49 1.92
CA THR A 99 9.14 -9.05 0.57
C THR A 99 8.20 -8.20 -0.31
N PRO A 100 8.71 -7.59 -1.40
CA PRO A 100 7.88 -6.79 -2.30
C PRO A 100 6.86 -7.66 -3.03
N ASN A 101 5.75 -7.05 -3.44
CA ASN A 101 4.67 -7.74 -4.14
C ASN A 101 4.86 -7.76 -5.66
N ASP A 102 5.85 -7.05 -6.18
CA ASP A 102 6.21 -7.00 -7.60
C ASP A 102 7.42 -7.90 -7.88
N ARG A 103 7.28 -8.84 -8.82
CA ARG A 103 8.33 -9.80 -9.17
C ARG A 103 9.58 -9.12 -9.76
N PRO A 104 9.47 -8.16 -10.70
CA PRO A 104 10.61 -7.36 -11.13
C PRO A 104 11.36 -6.69 -9.97
N PHE A 105 10.64 -6.07 -9.02
CA PHE A 105 11.27 -5.43 -7.87
C PHE A 105 11.95 -6.43 -6.92
N LEU A 106 11.33 -7.60 -6.70
CA LEU A 106 11.95 -8.69 -5.95
C LEU A 106 13.29 -9.11 -6.57
N LYS A 107 13.31 -9.27 -7.89
CA LYS A 107 14.52 -9.62 -8.64
C LYS A 107 15.58 -8.53 -8.52
N LEU A 108 15.19 -7.25 -8.63
CA LEU A 108 16.08 -6.11 -8.41
C LEU A 108 16.78 -6.21 -7.05
N ILE A 109 16.02 -6.41 -5.95
CA ILE A 109 16.60 -6.54 -4.61
C ILE A 109 17.60 -7.70 -4.53
N GLN A 110 17.28 -8.85 -5.13
CA GLN A 110 18.14 -10.04 -5.14
C GLN A 110 19.45 -9.83 -5.91
N GLU A 111 19.45 -8.94 -6.91
CA GLU A 111 20.60 -8.64 -7.76
C GLU A 111 21.50 -7.53 -7.18
N LEU A 112 21.03 -6.76 -6.19
CA LEU A 112 21.79 -5.70 -5.53
C LEU A 112 23.11 -6.22 -4.94
N LYS A 113 24.21 -5.54 -5.25
CA LYS A 113 25.55 -5.83 -4.72
C LYS A 113 25.84 -4.92 -3.53
N LEU A 114 25.46 -5.39 -2.34
CA LEU A 114 25.63 -4.68 -1.07
C LEU A 114 26.64 -5.41 -0.18
N ASN A 115 27.39 -4.65 0.62
CA ASN A 115 28.38 -5.17 1.57
C ASN A 115 27.73 -5.68 2.89
N CYS A 116 26.54 -6.27 2.80
CA CYS A 116 25.80 -6.84 3.93
C CYS A 116 24.89 -7.96 3.45
N LYS A 117 24.45 -8.84 4.38
CA LYS A 117 23.44 -9.86 4.07
C LYS A 117 22.09 -9.17 3.80
N ILE A 118 21.41 -9.52 2.70
CA ILE A 118 20.02 -9.14 2.45
C ILE A 118 19.10 -10.27 2.94
N THR A 119 18.15 -9.94 3.81
CA THR A 119 17.14 -10.88 4.31
C THR A 119 15.74 -10.37 3.94
N LEU A 120 15.03 -11.16 3.13
CA LEU A 120 13.63 -10.90 2.79
C LEU A 120 12.73 -11.46 3.90
N ILE A 121 11.87 -10.60 4.44
CA ILE A 121 10.91 -10.95 5.49
C ILE A 121 9.52 -11.12 4.85
N PRO A 122 8.74 -12.18 5.18
CA PRO A 122 7.42 -12.38 4.59
C PRO A 122 6.51 -11.15 4.73
N ASN A 123 5.76 -10.85 3.68
CA ASN A 123 4.83 -9.72 3.67
C ASN A 123 3.62 -9.99 4.57
N ASN A 124 3.34 -9.10 5.53
CA ASN A 124 2.23 -9.24 6.48
C ASN A 124 1.02 -8.34 6.16
N HIS A 125 0.94 -7.78 4.94
CA HIS A 125 -0.23 -7.03 4.48
C HIS A 125 -1.38 -7.92 4.00
N PHE A 126 -1.15 -9.22 3.80
CA PHE A 126 -2.14 -10.16 3.28
C PHE A 126 -2.64 -11.11 4.37
N LEU A 127 -3.93 -11.44 4.31
CA LEU A 127 -4.56 -12.45 5.18
C LEU A 127 -4.03 -13.87 4.93
N TRP A 128 -3.55 -14.12 3.72
CA TRP A 128 -2.99 -15.40 3.30
C TRP A 128 -1.52 -15.22 2.96
N SER A 129 -0.68 -16.13 3.45
CA SER A 129 0.69 -16.23 2.95
C SER A 129 0.74 -16.90 1.57
N THR A 130 1.82 -16.69 0.84
CA THR A 130 2.07 -17.36 -0.44
C THR A 130 2.03 -18.88 -0.32
N ASP A 131 2.57 -19.44 0.76
CA ASP A 131 2.63 -20.90 0.96
C ASP A 131 1.28 -21.48 1.35
N GLU A 132 0.47 -20.74 2.11
CA GLU A 132 -0.91 -21.12 2.41
C GLU A 132 -1.76 -21.13 1.14
N PHE A 133 -1.61 -20.11 0.28
CA PHE A 133 -2.30 -20.09 -1.01
C PHE A 133 -1.88 -21.25 -1.91
N LYS A 134 -0.57 -21.54 -2.01
CA LYS A 134 -0.06 -22.70 -2.78
C LYS A 134 -0.62 -24.02 -2.25
N THR A 135 -0.69 -24.18 -0.93
CA THR A 135 -1.25 -25.37 -0.28
C THR A 135 -2.73 -25.52 -0.60
N TRP A 136 -3.50 -24.43 -0.52
CA TRP A 136 -4.90 -24.41 -0.93
C TRP A 136 -5.07 -24.75 -2.42
N ALA A 137 -4.25 -24.17 -3.31
CA ALA A 137 -4.35 -24.37 -4.74
C ALA A 137 -3.96 -25.79 -5.20
N LYS A 138 -2.94 -26.40 -4.58
CA LYS A 138 -2.34 -27.70 -4.98
C LYS A 138 -3.36 -28.84 -5.05
N THR A 139 -4.40 -28.80 -4.22
CA THR A 139 -5.39 -29.88 -4.10
C THR A 139 -6.55 -29.76 -5.09
N ARG A 140 -6.58 -28.70 -5.93
CA ARG A 140 -7.75 -28.33 -6.74
C ARG A 140 -7.45 -28.39 -8.23
N LYS A 141 -8.40 -28.92 -9.02
CA LYS A 141 -8.33 -28.96 -10.49
C LYS A 141 -8.65 -27.61 -11.15
N ARG A 142 -9.39 -26.73 -10.45
CA ARG A 142 -9.75 -25.38 -10.90
C ARG A 142 -9.61 -24.43 -9.72
N LEU A 143 -9.22 -23.19 -10.01
CA LEU A 143 -9.06 -22.15 -9.00
C LEU A 143 -10.20 -21.15 -9.17
N LEU A 144 -11.28 -21.34 -8.42
CA LEU A 144 -12.42 -20.42 -8.38
C LEU A 144 -12.26 -19.46 -7.19
N LEU A 145 -12.44 -18.16 -7.43
CA LEU A 145 -12.39 -17.15 -6.38
C LEU A 145 -13.45 -17.40 -5.30
N GLU A 146 -14.64 -17.89 -5.68
CA GLU A 146 -15.70 -18.21 -4.74
C GLU A 146 -15.27 -19.27 -3.71
N ASP A 147 -14.60 -20.34 -4.15
CA ASP A 147 -14.10 -21.37 -3.25
C ASP A 147 -13.04 -20.80 -2.29
N PHE A 148 -12.15 -19.96 -2.81
CA PHE A 148 -11.11 -19.31 -2.00
C PHE A 148 -11.73 -18.35 -0.97
N TYR A 149 -12.72 -17.57 -1.39
CA TYR A 149 -13.45 -16.62 -0.55
C TYR A 149 -14.21 -17.33 0.58
N ARG A 150 -14.91 -18.44 0.30
CA ARG A 150 -15.61 -19.24 1.32
C ARG A 150 -14.65 -19.77 2.37
N GLU A 151 -13.49 -20.29 1.94
CA GLU A 151 -12.44 -20.74 2.86
C GLU A 151 -11.87 -19.59 3.70
N GLY A 152 -11.64 -18.42 3.10
CA GLY A 152 -11.26 -17.21 3.83
C GLY A 152 -12.27 -16.82 4.90
N ARG A 153 -13.55 -16.79 4.56
CA ARG A 153 -14.62 -16.44 5.52
C ARG A 153 -14.69 -17.39 6.71
N LYS A 154 -14.60 -18.71 6.47
CA LYS A 154 -14.55 -19.70 7.54
C LYS A 154 -13.31 -19.51 8.43
N ARG A 155 -12.13 -19.38 7.80
CA ARG A 155 -10.85 -19.27 8.51
C ARG A 155 -10.77 -18.01 9.38
N PHE A 156 -11.18 -16.87 8.84
CA PHE A 156 -11.10 -15.57 9.53
C PHE A 156 -12.39 -15.20 10.29
N LYS A 157 -13.40 -16.07 10.28
CA LYS A 157 -14.69 -15.90 10.95
C LYS A 157 -15.43 -14.61 10.55
N VAL A 158 -15.26 -14.18 9.30
CA VAL A 158 -15.89 -12.96 8.79
C VAL A 158 -17.33 -13.28 8.36
N LEU A 159 -18.30 -12.61 8.99
CA LEU A 159 -19.75 -12.77 8.78
C LEU A 159 -20.26 -14.21 9.01
N MET A 160 -19.60 -15.00 9.85
CA MET A 160 -19.96 -16.41 10.10
C MET A 160 -20.81 -16.56 11.38
N ASN A 161 -21.79 -17.46 11.36
CA ASN A 161 -22.44 -17.99 12.56
C ASN A 161 -22.05 -19.46 12.71
N GLY A 162 -21.05 -19.75 13.56
CA GLY A 162 -20.46 -21.07 13.64
C GLY A 162 -19.83 -21.50 12.30
N LYS A 163 -20.39 -22.54 11.67
CA LYS A 163 -19.93 -23.05 10.37
C LYS A 163 -20.68 -22.44 9.18
N ASP A 164 -21.78 -21.75 9.44
CA ASP A 164 -22.70 -21.27 8.42
C ASP A 164 -22.51 -19.77 8.15
N PRO A 165 -22.69 -19.31 6.90
CA PRO A 165 -22.64 -17.89 6.63
C PRO A 165 -23.88 -17.19 7.22
N ILE A 166 -23.69 -16.03 7.85
CA ILE A 166 -24.79 -15.13 8.21
C ILE A 166 -25.62 -14.83 6.95
N GLY A 167 -26.95 -14.88 7.08
CA GLY A 167 -27.89 -14.69 5.97
C GLY A 167 -28.11 -15.93 5.09
N GLY A 168 -27.51 -17.09 5.43
CA GLY A 168 -27.77 -18.38 4.78
C GLY A 168 -27.19 -18.55 3.38
N LYS A 169 -26.55 -17.52 2.82
CA LYS A 169 -25.88 -17.55 1.52
C LYS A 169 -24.43 -17.07 1.65
N TRP A 170 -23.56 -17.64 0.82
CA TRP A 170 -22.17 -17.20 0.75
C TRP A 170 -22.01 -15.88 0.00
N ASN A 171 -22.85 -15.63 -1.00
CA ASN A 171 -22.70 -14.53 -1.94
C ASN A 171 -24.07 -13.89 -2.26
N PHE A 172 -24.11 -12.56 -2.26
CA PHE A 172 -25.27 -11.72 -2.60
C PHE A 172 -25.01 -10.85 -3.85
N ASP A 173 -23.98 -11.13 -4.66
CA ASP A 173 -23.54 -10.36 -5.84
C ASP A 173 -24.67 -10.05 -6.84
N LYS A 174 -25.63 -10.97 -7.01
CA LYS A 174 -26.79 -10.74 -7.89
C LYS A 174 -27.66 -9.55 -7.45
N GLU A 175 -27.63 -9.20 -6.17
CA GLU A 175 -28.40 -8.10 -5.59
C GLU A 175 -27.69 -6.74 -5.74
N ASN A 176 -26.42 -6.74 -6.18
CA ASN A 176 -25.55 -5.56 -6.30
C ASN A 176 -25.61 -4.84 -7.68
N ARG A 177 -26.55 -5.24 -8.54
CA ARG A 177 -26.60 -4.79 -9.95
C ARG A 177 -27.86 -3.97 -10.26
N LYS A 178 -28.35 -3.18 -9.30
CA LYS A 178 -29.56 -2.37 -9.56
C LYS A 178 -29.18 -1.22 -10.49
N PRO A 179 -29.97 -0.96 -11.55
CA PRO A 179 -29.70 0.18 -12.41
C PRO A 179 -29.93 1.48 -11.63
N PRO A 180 -29.11 2.52 -11.85
CA PRO A 180 -29.38 3.83 -11.28
C PRO A 180 -30.71 4.35 -11.82
N LYS A 181 -31.64 4.75 -10.94
CA LYS A 181 -32.96 5.30 -11.31
C LYS A 181 -33.15 6.67 -10.70
N GLY A 182 -33.49 7.66 -11.53
CA GLY A 182 -33.70 9.04 -11.10
C GLY A 182 -32.42 9.74 -10.66
N GLU A 183 -32.57 10.89 -10.00
CA GLU A 183 -31.46 11.58 -9.34
C GLU A 183 -31.02 10.77 -8.11
N LEU A 184 -29.90 10.06 -8.25
CA LEU A 184 -29.28 9.39 -7.12
C LEU A 184 -28.48 10.38 -6.29
N LYS A 185 -28.74 10.42 -4.98
CA LYS A 185 -27.93 11.17 -4.02
C LYS A 185 -26.74 10.31 -3.63
N THR A 186 -25.62 10.53 -4.29
CA THR A 186 -24.34 9.89 -3.97
C THR A 186 -23.75 10.50 -2.70
N PRO A 187 -23.04 9.71 -1.87
CA PRO A 187 -22.22 10.26 -0.80
C PRO A 187 -21.18 11.23 -1.36
N LYS A 188 -20.99 12.37 -0.70
CA LYS A 188 -19.94 13.30 -1.11
C LYS A 188 -18.57 12.71 -0.77
N PRO A 189 -17.62 12.66 -1.72
CA PRO A 189 -16.27 12.19 -1.43
C PRO A 189 -15.56 13.15 -0.46
N ILE A 190 -14.67 12.59 0.35
CA ILE A 190 -13.75 13.38 1.19
C ILE A 190 -12.49 13.67 0.39
N TRP A 191 -12.14 14.95 0.32
CA TRP A 191 -10.93 15.42 -0.34
C TRP A 191 -10.01 16.10 0.66
N PHE A 192 -8.71 15.97 0.42
CA PHE A 192 -7.67 16.63 1.22
C PHE A 192 -6.89 17.58 0.32
N GLU A 193 -6.75 18.82 0.77
CA GLU A 193 -5.89 19.78 0.08
C GLU A 193 -4.40 19.43 0.32
N PRO A 194 -3.52 19.60 -0.67
CA PRO A 194 -2.09 19.38 -0.52
C PRO A 194 -1.48 20.27 0.57
N ASP A 195 -0.79 19.67 1.54
CA ASP A 195 0.05 20.38 2.50
C ASP A 195 1.45 20.70 1.95
N GLU A 196 2.30 21.35 2.75
CA GLU A 196 3.64 21.79 2.36
C GLU A 196 4.51 20.66 1.79
N ILE A 197 4.50 19.48 2.44
CA ILE A 197 5.26 18.31 1.98
C ILE A 197 4.72 17.83 0.62
N THR A 198 3.40 17.77 0.47
CA THR A 198 2.76 17.34 -0.78
C THR A 198 3.02 18.34 -1.91
N LEU A 199 2.98 19.64 -1.63
CA LEU A 199 3.28 20.70 -2.59
C LEU A 199 4.73 20.63 -3.08
N GLU A 200 5.69 20.34 -2.19
CA GLU A 200 7.10 20.13 -2.58
C GLU A 200 7.26 18.92 -3.51
N VAL A 201 6.52 17.83 -3.25
CA VAL A 201 6.51 16.65 -4.14
C VAL A 201 5.87 17.00 -5.49
N ILE A 202 4.77 17.75 -5.51
CA ILE A 202 4.13 18.23 -6.75
C ILE A 202 5.11 19.05 -7.58
N GLU A 203 5.84 19.98 -6.95
CA GLU A 203 6.85 20.79 -7.63
C GLU A 203 7.98 19.92 -8.19
N THR A 204 8.44 18.93 -7.43
CA THR A 204 9.46 17.97 -7.87
C THR A 204 8.99 17.20 -9.11
N VAL A 205 7.78 16.63 -9.10
CA VAL A 205 7.22 15.88 -10.22
C VAL A 205 6.96 16.78 -11.43
N ASN A 206 6.66 18.06 -11.22
CA ASN A 206 6.54 19.05 -12.29
C ASN A 206 7.84 19.35 -13.02
N LYS A 207 8.99 19.17 -12.37
CA LYS A 207 10.31 19.44 -12.94
C LYS A 207 10.92 18.25 -13.70
N PHE A 208 10.28 17.07 -13.71
CA PHE A 208 10.81 15.93 -14.44
C PHE A 208 10.91 16.17 -15.93
N ASP A 209 12.06 15.81 -16.48
CA ASP A 209 12.42 15.89 -17.90
C ASP A 209 12.05 14.62 -18.69
N PHE A 210 11.52 13.60 -18.02
CA PHE A 210 11.08 12.34 -18.62
C PHE A 210 9.54 12.20 -18.59
N PRO A 211 8.95 11.43 -19.53
CA PRO A 211 7.50 11.40 -19.71
C PRO A 211 6.77 10.65 -18.58
N LEU A 212 5.78 11.31 -17.98
CA LEU A 212 4.72 10.75 -17.14
C LEU A 212 3.35 11.14 -17.74
N TYR A 213 2.30 10.37 -17.47
CA TYR A 213 0.97 10.67 -18.04
C TYR A 213 -0.01 11.30 -17.06
N GLY A 214 -1.04 11.95 -17.61
CA GLY A 214 -2.14 12.57 -16.87
C GLY A 214 -1.79 13.88 -16.19
N ASN A 215 -2.78 14.52 -15.56
CA ASN A 215 -2.62 15.81 -14.88
C ASN A 215 -2.43 15.59 -13.37
N ILE A 216 -1.66 16.46 -12.72
CA ILE A 216 -1.55 16.45 -11.25
C ILE A 216 -2.80 17.09 -10.63
N GLN A 217 -3.27 18.19 -11.18
CA GLN A 217 -4.34 18.99 -10.58
C GLN A 217 -5.73 18.61 -11.08
N PRO A 218 -6.76 18.61 -10.21
CA PRO A 218 -6.65 18.78 -8.75
C PRO A 218 -6.05 17.54 -8.06
N PHE A 219 -5.15 17.73 -7.08
CA PHE A 219 -4.63 16.63 -6.24
C PHE A 219 -5.40 16.56 -4.92
N ARG A 220 -6.15 15.47 -4.68
CA ARG A 220 -7.11 15.36 -3.56
C ARG A 220 -6.98 14.10 -2.70
N TRP A 221 -5.91 13.33 -2.91
CA TRP A 221 -5.70 12.04 -2.24
C TRP A 221 -5.22 12.21 -0.80
N GLY A 222 -5.63 11.30 0.09
CA GLY A 222 -5.06 11.21 1.44
C GLY A 222 -3.65 10.62 1.39
N VAL A 223 -2.68 11.34 1.94
CA VAL A 223 -1.25 10.99 1.99
C VAL A 223 -0.77 10.59 3.40
N THR A 224 -1.63 10.72 4.41
CA THR A 224 -1.33 10.30 5.78
C THR A 224 -2.24 9.17 6.26
N ARG A 225 -1.78 8.41 7.27
CA ARG A 225 -2.60 7.37 7.92
C ARG A 225 -3.89 7.94 8.50
N GLN A 226 -3.83 9.13 9.09
CA GLN A 226 -4.99 9.79 9.67
C GLN A 226 -6.04 10.10 8.59
N GLN A 227 -5.62 10.65 7.45
CA GLN A 227 -6.51 10.93 6.31
C GLN A 227 -7.15 9.64 5.78
N ALA A 228 -6.36 8.56 5.62
CA ALA A 228 -6.89 7.26 5.19
C ALA A 228 -7.94 6.69 6.18
N LEU A 229 -7.75 6.88 7.49
CA LEU A 229 -8.73 6.46 8.51
C LEU A 229 -10.01 7.31 8.46
N ILE A 230 -9.91 8.62 8.16
CA ILE A 230 -11.07 9.49 7.95
C ILE A 230 -11.91 8.99 6.75
N ILE A 231 -11.25 8.62 5.65
CA ILE A 231 -11.92 8.05 4.46
C ILE A 231 -12.63 6.74 4.83
N LEU A 232 -11.97 5.85 5.56
CA LEU A 232 -12.55 4.58 6.00
C LEU A 232 -13.79 4.79 6.89
N GLU A 233 -13.68 5.69 7.88
CA GLU A 233 -14.80 5.98 8.78
C GLU A 233 -15.98 6.57 8.00
N HIS A 234 -15.72 7.52 7.10
CA HIS A 234 -16.75 8.08 6.24
C HIS A 234 -17.42 7.02 5.36
N PHE A 235 -16.63 6.11 4.77
CA PHE A 235 -17.19 5.01 4.00
C PHE A 235 -18.11 4.13 4.84
N ILE A 236 -17.71 3.76 6.06
CA ILE A 236 -18.52 2.94 6.97
C ILE A 236 -19.82 3.67 7.33
N GLN A 237 -19.74 4.96 7.64
CA GLN A 237 -20.89 5.76 8.10
C GLN A 237 -21.87 6.10 6.96
N HIS A 238 -21.38 6.39 5.76
CA HIS A 238 -22.20 7.00 4.70
C HIS A 238 -22.36 6.14 3.46
N ASN A 239 -21.38 5.30 3.11
CA ASN A 239 -21.37 4.58 1.85
C ASN A 239 -21.78 3.11 2.03
N LEU A 240 -21.27 2.43 3.07
CA LEU A 240 -21.33 0.98 3.23
C LEU A 240 -22.76 0.41 3.18
N ALA A 241 -23.71 1.06 3.85
CA ALA A 241 -25.09 0.58 3.92
C ALA A 241 -25.80 0.53 2.55
N THR A 242 -25.34 1.34 1.58
CA THR A 242 -25.93 1.44 0.24
C THR A 242 -24.94 1.11 -0.87
N PHE A 243 -23.75 0.61 -0.52
CA PHE A 243 -22.69 0.27 -1.46
C PHE A 243 -23.10 -0.81 -2.46
N GLY A 244 -23.66 -1.92 -1.97
CA GLY A 244 -23.99 -3.09 -2.77
C GLY A 244 -24.87 -2.77 -3.99
N PRO A 245 -26.08 -2.22 -3.81
CA PRO A 245 -27.02 -1.96 -4.92
C PRO A 245 -26.46 -1.22 -6.13
N TYR A 246 -25.48 -0.33 -5.93
CA TYR A 246 -24.93 0.57 -6.95
C TYR A 246 -23.47 0.30 -7.27
N GLN A 247 -22.93 -0.85 -6.86
CA GLN A 247 -21.53 -1.21 -7.03
C GLN A 247 -21.08 -1.15 -8.50
N ASP A 248 -21.98 -1.55 -9.42
CA ASP A 248 -21.74 -1.59 -10.87
C ASP A 248 -22.32 -0.39 -11.62
N ALA A 249 -22.92 0.58 -10.92
CA ALA A 249 -23.51 1.76 -11.57
C ALA A 249 -22.40 2.66 -12.12
N MET A 250 -22.73 3.48 -13.13
CA MET A 250 -21.91 4.60 -13.60
C MET A 250 -22.84 5.76 -13.94
N ILE A 251 -22.51 6.96 -13.49
CA ILE A 251 -23.33 8.17 -13.70
C ILE A 251 -22.42 9.29 -14.20
N THR A 252 -22.79 9.91 -15.32
CA THR A 252 -22.05 11.05 -15.87
C THR A 252 -22.01 12.19 -14.87
N GLY A 253 -20.80 12.70 -14.58
CA GLY A 253 -20.58 13.78 -13.61
C GLY A 253 -20.30 13.31 -12.18
N GLU A 254 -20.48 12.02 -11.89
CA GLU A 254 -20.14 11.41 -10.60
C GLU A 254 -18.88 10.56 -10.74
N GLU A 255 -17.75 11.05 -10.21
CA GLU A 255 -16.45 10.38 -10.36
C GLU A 255 -16.28 9.18 -9.42
N THR A 256 -16.92 9.20 -8.24
CA THR A 256 -16.72 8.19 -7.18
C THR A 256 -18.00 7.44 -6.81
N MET A 257 -19.17 8.09 -6.85
CA MET A 257 -20.44 7.53 -6.35
C MET A 257 -20.32 6.96 -4.92
N TRP A 258 -20.48 5.64 -4.73
CA TRP A 258 -20.30 4.97 -3.44
C TRP A 258 -18.89 4.43 -3.21
N GLN A 259 -17.99 4.55 -4.19
CA GLN A 259 -16.58 4.22 -4.07
C GLN A 259 -15.85 5.35 -3.31
N VAL A 260 -14.70 5.00 -2.72
CA VAL A 260 -13.81 5.91 -1.97
C VAL A 260 -12.43 5.94 -2.60
#